data_AF-A0A5J4X8G2-F1
#
_entry.id   AF-A0A5J4X8G2-F1
#
_cell.length_a   1.000
_cell.length_b   1.000
_cell.length_c   1.000
_cell.angle_alpha   90.00
_cell.angle_beta   90.00
_cell.angle_gamma   90.00
#
_symmetry.space_group_name_H-M   'P 1'
#
loop_
_entity.id
_entity.type
_entity.pdbx_description
1 polymer ?
#
loop_
_entity_poly.entity_id
_entity_poly.type
_entity_poly.pdbx_seq_one_letter_code
_entity_poly.pdbx_strand_id
1 'polypeptide(L)'
;MEPATEPQVEPVIEPQVEPATEPQVEPVIEPATEPQVEPKVEAPKQGRPRKYQTEEEAKEKARLYRKQFKQRLREKQKVLKSGISELQLSAQKLLNKVVYSMDDLTMIVEIIEGGPKEQTDDISN
;
A
#
# COMPACT_ATOMS: atom_id res chain seq x y z
N MET A 1 -60.95 -56.12 -79.96
CA MET A 1 -61.29 -55.14 -81.00
C MET A 1 -61.68 -53.88 -80.27
N GLU A 2 -60.75 -52.92 -80.21
CA GLU A 2 -61.00 -51.55 -79.71
C GLU A 2 -62.00 -50.83 -80.63
N PRO A 3 -62.55 -49.67 -80.21
CA PRO A 3 -61.79 -48.42 -80.39
C PRO A 3 -61.80 -47.49 -79.17
N ALA A 4 -60.69 -46.79 -79.01
CA ALA A 4 -60.50 -45.58 -78.21
C ALA A 4 -60.85 -44.31 -79.02
N THR A 5 -61.36 -43.26 -78.35
CA THR A 5 -61.28 -41.84 -78.76
C THR A 5 -61.63 -40.92 -77.56
N GLU A 6 -60.63 -40.58 -76.73
CA GLU A 6 -60.04 -39.24 -76.47
C GLU A 6 -60.89 -37.91 -76.29
N PRO A 7 -60.31 -36.80 -75.73
CA PRO A 7 -60.73 -36.13 -74.48
C PRO A 7 -60.97 -34.60 -74.60
N GLN A 8 -61.30 -33.89 -73.50
CA GLN A 8 -61.12 -32.41 -73.26
C GLN A 8 -61.59 -32.03 -71.84
N VAL A 9 -60.73 -31.75 -70.84
CA VAL A 9 -59.99 -30.50 -70.49
C VAL A 9 -60.86 -29.31 -70.10
N GLU A 10 -60.90 -28.97 -68.80
CA GLU A 10 -60.81 -27.59 -68.27
C GLU A 10 -60.13 -27.62 -66.88
N PRO A 11 -59.01 -26.88 -66.67
CA PRO A 11 -58.41 -26.64 -65.37
C PRO A 11 -58.42 -25.15 -65.03
N VAL A 12 -59.14 -24.72 -64.00
CA VAL A 12 -59.01 -23.38 -63.38
C VAL A 12 -59.46 -23.55 -61.92
N ILE A 13 -58.63 -23.32 -60.91
CA ILE A 13 -58.40 -22.03 -60.25
C ILE A 13 -57.01 -22.06 -59.57
N GLU A 14 -56.26 -20.98 -59.77
CA GLU A 14 -54.91 -20.72 -59.27
C GLU A 14 -54.89 -20.15 -57.83
N PRO A 15 -53.80 -19.53 -57.31
CA PRO A 15 -53.10 -19.97 -56.11
C PRO A 15 -53.33 -19.03 -54.91
N GLN A 16 -53.06 -19.49 -53.69
CA GLN A 16 -52.69 -18.55 -52.63
C GLN A 16 -51.39 -18.98 -51.98
N VAL A 17 -50.35 -18.30 -52.46
CA VAL A 17 -49.09 -17.94 -51.80
C VAL A 17 -49.46 -17.23 -50.48
N GLU A 18 -48.86 -17.57 -49.34
CA GLU A 18 -47.71 -16.83 -48.82
C GLU A 18 -46.91 -17.65 -47.77
N PRO A 19 -45.57 -17.64 -47.85
CA PRO A 19 -44.70 -17.88 -46.71
C PRO A 19 -44.52 -16.56 -45.94
N ALA A 20 -44.96 -16.50 -44.69
CA ALA A 20 -44.65 -15.34 -43.85
C ALA A 20 -43.15 -15.32 -43.51
N THR A 21 -42.45 -14.43 -44.20
CA THR A 21 -41.27 -13.67 -43.76
C THR A 21 -41.49 -13.16 -42.32
N GLU A 22 -40.56 -13.21 -41.37
CA GLU A 22 -39.32 -12.41 -41.28
C GLU A 22 -38.45 -12.93 -40.11
N PRO A 23 -37.11 -12.77 -40.14
CA PRO A 23 -36.26 -12.87 -38.96
C PRO A 23 -36.30 -11.54 -38.18
N GLN A 24 -36.93 -11.52 -37.01
CA GLN A 24 -36.81 -10.36 -36.12
C GLN A 24 -35.43 -10.34 -35.46
N VAL A 25 -34.64 -9.37 -35.90
CA VAL A 25 -33.40 -8.93 -35.26
C VAL A 25 -33.77 -7.93 -34.17
N GLU A 26 -33.56 -8.30 -32.91
CA GLU A 26 -33.29 -7.35 -31.83
C GLU A 26 -31.97 -7.77 -31.14
N PRO A 27 -30.87 -7.00 -31.25
CA PRO A 27 -29.81 -7.08 -30.28
C PRO A 27 -30.24 -6.25 -29.07
N VAL A 28 -30.79 -6.90 -28.05
CA VAL A 28 -30.84 -6.28 -26.72
C VAL A 28 -29.41 -6.19 -26.24
N ILE A 29 -28.82 -5.00 -26.36
CA ILE A 29 -27.57 -4.64 -25.69
C ILE A 29 -27.91 -4.56 -24.20
N GLU A 30 -27.71 -5.66 -23.47
CA GLU A 30 -27.67 -5.60 -22.02
C GLU A 30 -26.42 -4.81 -21.57
N PRO A 31 -26.54 -3.91 -20.59
CA PRO A 31 -25.44 -3.05 -20.17
C PRO A 31 -24.29 -3.87 -19.57
N ALA A 32 -23.09 -3.44 -19.93
CA ALA A 32 -21.84 -3.91 -19.37
C ALA A 32 -21.82 -3.87 -17.84
N THR A 33 -21.48 -5.01 -17.25
CA THR A 33 -20.61 -5.18 -16.08
C THR A 33 -20.71 -4.12 -14.96
N GLU A 34 -21.48 -4.44 -13.93
CA GLU A 34 -20.98 -4.27 -12.56
C GLU A 34 -20.79 -5.67 -11.98
N PRO A 35 -19.57 -6.10 -11.62
CA PRO A 35 -19.47 -7.20 -10.68
C PRO A 35 -20.02 -6.65 -9.37
N GLN A 36 -21.28 -6.97 -9.05
CA GLN A 36 -21.70 -6.99 -7.67
C GLN A 36 -20.76 -7.96 -6.96
N VAL A 37 -19.74 -7.41 -6.29
CA VAL A 37 -18.94 -8.16 -5.36
C VAL A 37 -19.86 -8.43 -4.18
N GLU A 38 -20.62 -9.52 -4.29
CA GLU A 38 -21.28 -10.13 -3.14
C GLU A 38 -20.25 -10.21 -2.00
N PRO A 39 -20.62 -9.91 -0.75
CA PRO A 39 -19.73 -10.17 0.36
C PRO A 39 -19.50 -11.67 0.38
N LYS A 40 -18.33 -12.12 -0.09
CA LYS A 40 -17.86 -13.48 0.13
C LYS A 40 -17.84 -13.68 1.63
N VAL A 41 -18.91 -14.26 2.17
CA VAL A 41 -18.92 -14.88 3.48
C VAL A 41 -17.98 -16.07 3.35
N GLU A 42 -16.69 -15.81 3.51
CA GLU A 42 -15.69 -16.85 3.63
C GLU A 42 -16.09 -17.70 4.84
N ALA A 43 -16.43 -18.96 4.58
CA ALA A 43 -16.58 -20.01 5.59
C ALA A 43 -15.39 -20.00 6.57
N PRO A 44 -15.56 -20.45 7.83
CA PRO A 44 -14.58 -20.21 8.88
C PRO A 44 -13.27 -20.93 8.57
N LYS A 45 -12.30 -20.20 8.03
CA LYS A 45 -10.90 -20.64 7.98
C LYS A 45 -10.45 -20.73 9.43
N GLN A 46 -10.36 -21.94 9.97
CA GLN A 46 -9.77 -22.18 11.29
C GLN A 46 -8.29 -21.78 11.24
N GLY A 47 -8.04 -20.54 11.66
CA GLY A 47 -6.75 -19.85 11.63
C GLY A 47 -6.87 -18.53 12.40
N ARG A 48 -5.75 -17.82 12.57
CA ARG A 48 -5.77 -16.54 13.30
C ARG A 48 -6.82 -15.59 12.68
N PRO A 49 -7.73 -15.00 13.48
CA PRO A 49 -8.73 -14.07 12.96
C PRO A 49 -8.09 -12.99 12.08
N ARG A 50 -8.69 -12.73 10.92
CA ARG A 50 -8.27 -11.63 10.05
C ARG A 50 -8.36 -10.32 10.83
N LYS A 51 -7.27 -9.55 10.87
CA LYS A 51 -7.19 -8.28 11.62
C LYS A 51 -7.89 -7.11 10.92
N TYR A 52 -8.01 -7.18 9.60
CA TYR A 52 -8.61 -6.16 8.73
C TYR A 52 -9.54 -6.85 7.74
N GLN A 53 -10.64 -6.17 7.40
CA GLN A 53 -11.69 -6.74 6.54
C GLN A 53 -11.45 -6.44 5.06
N THR A 54 -10.84 -5.29 4.76
CA THR A 54 -10.47 -4.88 3.40
C THR A 54 -8.97 -4.62 3.26
N GLU A 55 -8.47 -4.65 2.03
CA GLU A 55 -7.06 -4.36 1.73
C GLU A 55 -6.73 -2.88 1.97
N GLU A 56 -7.67 -1.98 1.68
CA GLU A 56 -7.50 -0.55 1.93
C GLU A 56 -7.38 -0.23 3.42
N GLU A 57 -8.22 -0.84 4.26
CA GLU A 57 -8.14 -0.68 5.72
C GLU A 57 -6.78 -1.15 6.26
N ALA A 58 -6.27 -2.27 5.73
CA ALA A 58 -4.96 -2.79 6.09
C ALA A 58 -3.82 -1.83 5.68
N LYS A 59 -3.90 -1.25 4.48
CA LYS A 59 -2.92 -0.28 3.96
C LYS A 59 -2.96 1.03 4.76
N GLU A 60 -4.14 1.55 5.08
CA GLU A 60 -4.31 2.73 5.92
C GLU A 60 -3.70 2.55 7.31
N LYS A 61 -4.04 1.44 7.99
CA LYS A 61 -3.48 1.15 9.31
C LYS A 61 -1.97 0.92 9.26
N ALA A 62 -1.46 0.23 8.24
CA ALA A 62 -0.02 0.09 8.03
C ALA A 62 0.68 1.46 7.84
N ARG A 63 0.07 2.37 7.05
CA ARG A 63 0.57 3.73 6.87
C ARG A 63 0.56 4.52 8.17
N LEU A 64 -0.51 4.42 8.97
CA LEU A 64 -0.65 5.10 10.25
C LEU A 64 0.41 4.61 11.24
N TYR A 65 0.57 3.29 11.40
CA TYR A 65 1.58 2.73 12.29
C TYR A 65 3.00 3.10 11.85
N ARG A 66 3.28 3.10 10.54
CA ARG A 66 4.57 3.56 10.02
C ARG A 66 4.82 5.04 10.32
N LYS A 67 3.78 5.89 10.21
CA LYS A 67 3.85 7.32 10.54
C LYS A 67 4.12 7.51 12.03
N GLN A 68 3.33 6.85 12.90
CA GLN A 68 3.48 6.92 14.35
C GLN A 68 4.84 6.42 14.83
N PHE A 69 5.33 5.31 14.25
CA PHE A 69 6.64 4.76 14.58
C PHE A 69 7.76 5.76 14.24
N LYS A 70 7.73 6.32 13.01
CA LYS A 70 8.70 7.33 12.59
C LYS A 70 8.63 8.59 13.45
N GLN A 71 7.42 9.02 13.82
CA GLN A 71 7.21 10.16 14.70
C GLN A 71 7.83 9.92 16.08
N ARG A 72 7.53 8.78 16.70
CA ARG A 72 8.10 8.40 18.00
C ARG A 72 9.62 8.33 17.97
N LEU A 73 10.23 7.84 16.88
CA LEU A 73 11.68 7.86 16.72
C LEU A 73 12.25 9.29 16.67
N ARG A 74 11.62 10.18 15.91
CA ARG A 74 12.02 11.60 15.84
C ARG A 74 11.89 12.28 17.19
N GLU A 75 10.81 12.02 17.93
CA GLU A 75 10.60 12.56 19.27
C GLU A 75 11.64 12.03 20.25
N LYS A 76 11.92 10.72 20.27
CA LYS A 76 13.00 10.14 21.09
C LYS A 76 14.36 10.79 20.80
N GLN A 77 14.70 10.96 19.51
CA GLN A 77 15.93 11.65 19.14
C GLN A 77 15.93 13.11 19.56
N LYS A 78 14.81 13.83 19.41
CA LYS A 78 14.67 15.22 19.83
C LYS A 78 14.87 15.37 21.34
N VAL A 79 14.21 14.52 22.13
CA VAL A 79 14.33 14.48 23.59
C VAL A 79 15.76 14.16 24.04
N LEU A 80 16.40 13.18 23.40
CA LEU A 80 17.79 12.85 23.70
C LEU A 80 18.71 14.05 23.41
N LYS A 81 18.58 14.67 22.24
CA LYS A 81 19.40 15.84 21.86
C LYS A 81 19.16 17.04 22.76
N SER A 82 17.90 17.32 23.12
CA SER A 82 17.59 18.41 24.05
C SER A 82 18.11 18.12 25.46
N GLY A 83 18.04 16.87 25.94
CA GLY A 83 18.60 16.48 27.23
C GLY A 83 20.12 16.59 27.27
N ILE A 84 20.82 16.18 26.20
CA ILE A 84 22.26 16.40 26.06
C ILE A 84 22.58 17.90 26.12
N SER A 85 21.84 18.72 25.39
CA SER A 85 22.03 20.18 25.39
C SER A 85 21.78 20.80 26.77
N GLU A 86 20.80 20.31 27.52
CA GLU A 86 20.48 20.77 28.87
C GLU A 86 21.57 20.36 29.87
N LEU A 87 22.07 19.12 29.78
CA LEU A 87 23.16 18.62 30.61
C LEU A 87 24.47 19.36 30.32
N GLN A 88 24.75 19.65 29.04
CA GLN A 88 25.90 20.47 28.64
C GLN A 88 25.82 21.88 29.25
N LEU A 89 24.65 22.52 29.17
CA LEU A 89 24.46 23.86 29.74
C LEU A 89 24.56 23.85 31.27
N SER A 90 24.04 22.82 31.94
CA SER A 90 24.15 22.69 33.40
C SER A 90 25.59 22.44 33.84
N ALA A 91 26.32 21.57 33.14
CA ALA A 91 27.75 21.35 33.35
C ALA A 91 28.55 22.65 33.16
N GLN A 92 28.30 23.40 32.09
CA GLN A 92 28.95 24.68 31.85
C GLN A 92 28.69 25.68 32.98
N LYS A 93 27.46 25.78 33.50
CA LYS A 93 27.14 26.64 34.65
C LYS A 93 27.88 26.23 35.92
N LEU A 94 28.02 24.94 36.18
CA LEU A 94 28.76 24.42 37.33
C LEU A 94 30.26 24.68 37.20
N LEU A 95 30.82 24.47 36.00
CA LEU A 95 32.22 24.76 35.71
C LEU A 95 32.51 26.24 35.88
N ASN A 96 31.70 27.14 35.33
CA ASN A 96 31.86 28.59 35.52
C ASN A 96 31.77 29.03 37.00
N LYS A 97 31.18 28.21 37.89
CA LYS A 97 31.10 28.50 39.33
C LYS A 97 32.37 28.12 40.08
N VAL A 98 33.08 27.08 39.62
CA VAL A 98 34.20 26.46 40.34
C VAL A 98 35.54 26.74 39.67
N VAL A 99 35.53 26.89 38.34
CA VAL A 99 36.71 27.05 37.49
C VAL A 99 36.80 28.51 37.05
N TYR A 100 37.91 29.16 37.39
CA TYR A 100 38.10 30.60 37.19
C TYR A 100 39.02 30.95 36.02
N SER A 101 39.83 30.00 35.52
CA SER A 101 40.77 30.22 34.43
C SER A 101 40.49 29.32 33.22
N MET A 102 40.90 29.77 32.02
CA MET A 102 40.76 28.98 30.79
C MET A 102 41.68 27.75 30.79
N ASP A 103 42.84 27.85 31.44
CA ASP A 103 43.82 26.78 31.54
C ASP A 103 43.28 25.59 32.34
N ASP A 104 42.53 25.86 33.42
CA ASP A 104 41.85 24.83 34.21
C ASP A 104 40.79 24.08 33.37
N LEU A 105 40.05 24.78 32.50
CA LEU A 105 39.08 24.16 31.59
C LEU A 105 39.78 23.25 30.56
N THR A 106 40.88 23.73 29.99
CA THR A 106 41.71 22.95 29.06
C THR A 106 42.24 21.69 29.74
N MET A 107 42.78 21.80 30.96
CA MET A 107 43.27 20.65 31.73
C MET A 107 42.15 19.63 32.02
N ILE A 108 40.95 20.08 32.37
CA ILE A 108 39.80 19.18 32.59
C ILE A 108 39.42 18.43 31.32
N VAL A 109 39.42 19.10 30.16
CA VAL A 109 39.12 18.45 28.87
C VAL A 109 40.20 17.41 28.52
N GLU A 110 41.47 17.75 28.68
CA GLU A 110 42.59 16.82 28.46
C GLU A 110 42.49 15.58 29.36
N ILE A 111 42.10 15.73 30.62
CA ILE A 111 41.87 14.60 31.54
C ILE A 111 40.70 13.73 31.07
N ILE A 112 39.60 14.34 30.60
CA ILE A 112 38.41 13.60 30.11
C ILE A 112 38.69 12.86 28.80
N GLU A 113 39.49 13.45 27.91
CA GLU A 113 39.82 12.87 26.59
C GLU A 113 40.92 11.80 26.62
N GLY A 114 41.47 11.49 27.80
CA GLY A 114 42.40 10.38 28.02
C GLY A 114 43.85 10.78 28.29
N GLY A 115 44.11 12.02 28.69
CA GLY A 115 45.44 12.55 28.98
C GLY A 115 46.23 12.92 27.72
N PRO A 116 47.42 13.53 27.86
CA PRO A 116 48.27 13.83 26.72
C PRO A 116 48.54 12.52 25.97
N LYS A 117 48.18 12.49 24.68
CA LYS A 117 48.45 11.35 23.80
C LYS A 117 49.96 11.20 23.75
N GLU A 118 50.52 10.27 24.52
CA GLU A 118 51.90 9.84 24.34
C GLU A 118 52.01 9.37 22.89
N GLN A 119 52.70 10.19 22.10
CA GLN A 119 53.12 9.85 20.76
C GLN A 119 54.15 8.74 20.97
N THR A 120 53.70 7.48 20.92
CA THR A 120 54.61 6.35 20.80
C THR A 120 55.23 6.47 19.43
N ASP A 121 56.35 7.18 19.37
CA ASP A 121 57.25 7.15 18.24
C ASP A 121 57.68 5.69 18.07
N ASP A 122 57.04 5.00 17.13
CA ASP A 122 57.50 3.73 16.61
C ASP A 122 58.84 3.97 15.91
N ILE A 123 59.90 3.95 16.71
CA ILE A 123 61.25 3.67 16.25
C ILE A 123 61.26 2.18 15.91
N SER A 124 60.87 1.83 14.69
CA SER A 124 61.31 0.58 14.07
C SER A 124 62.02 0.88 12.76
N ASN A 125 63.27 0.44 12.80
CA ASN A 125 64.35 0.49 11.83
C ASN A 125 64.10 -0.47 10.67
#